data_AF-A0A429GC43-F1
#
_entry.id   AF-A0A429GC43-F1
#
_cell.length_a   1.000
_cell.length_b   1.000
_cell.length_c   1.000
_cell.angle_alpha   90.00
_cell.angle_beta   90.00
_cell.angle_gamma   90.00
#
_symmetry.space_group_name_H-M   'P 1'
#
loop_
_entity.id
_entity.type
_entity.pdbx_description
1 polymer ?
#
loop_
_entity_poly.entity_id
_entity_poly.type
_entity_poly.pdbx_seq_one_letter_code
_entity_poly.pdbx_strand_id
1 'polypeptide(L)'
;MTALMPERPVVDTAAISAGIAALLERHGIHGADVSVRTIEQGGMYAGVTISAMAYERPAHLPPPDNSYRDDPSPLWDLVERLEGGPVRRRPALSVLPGGAQ
;
A
#
# COMPACT_ATOMS: atom_id res chain seq x y z
N MET A 1 11.89 -17.27 -44.71
CA MET A 1 11.80 -17.94 -43.39
C MET A 1 11.05 -17.01 -42.46
N THR A 2 9.81 -17.34 -42.10
CA THR A 2 9.00 -16.54 -41.19
C THR A 2 9.25 -17.08 -39.78
N ALA A 3 9.91 -16.30 -38.92
CA ALA A 3 10.11 -16.69 -37.53
C ALA A 3 8.77 -16.61 -36.80
N LEU A 4 8.25 -17.77 -36.37
CA LEU A 4 7.14 -17.84 -35.43
C LEU A 4 7.70 -17.41 -34.07
N MET A 5 7.32 -16.22 -33.60
CA MET A 5 7.62 -15.86 -32.21
C MET A 5 6.87 -16.84 -31.29
N PRO A 6 7.54 -17.42 -30.29
CA PRO A 6 6.85 -18.24 -29.30
C PRO A 6 5.78 -17.40 -28.61
N GLU A 7 4.60 -17.97 -28.42
CA GLU A 7 3.50 -17.30 -27.71
C GLU A 7 3.97 -16.85 -26.33
N ARG A 8 3.53 -15.66 -25.91
CA ARG A 8 3.87 -15.13 -24.58
C ARG A 8 3.40 -16.13 -23.52
N PRO A 9 4.26 -16.53 -22.56
CA PRO A 9 3.81 -17.35 -21.45
C PRO A 9 2.74 -16.57 -20.68
N VAL A 10 1.53 -17.13 -20.64
CA VAL A 10 0.44 -16.59 -19.83
C VAL A 10 0.69 -17.02 -18.39
N VAL A 11 1.09 -16.07 -17.54
CA VAL A 11 1.28 -16.31 -16.11
C VAL A 11 0.01 -15.90 -15.38
N ASP A 12 -0.62 -16.89 -14.72
CA ASP A 12 -1.79 -16.64 -13.88
C ASP A 12 -1.35 -16.14 -12.51
N THR A 13 -1.23 -14.82 -12.38
CA THR A 13 -0.85 -14.17 -11.13
C THR A 13 -1.91 -14.32 -10.04
N ALA A 14 -3.18 -14.53 -10.40
CA ALA A 14 -4.26 -14.77 -9.46
C ALA A 14 -4.13 -16.16 -8.81
N ALA A 15 -3.85 -17.19 -9.61
CA ALA A 15 -3.58 -18.53 -9.09
C ALA A 15 -2.35 -18.56 -8.19
N ILE A 16 -1.27 -17.84 -8.55
CA ILE A 16 -0.07 -17.72 -7.71
C ILE A 16 -0.41 -17.02 -6.39
N SER A 17 -1.11 -15.88 -6.44
CA SER A 17 -1.50 -15.14 -5.23
C SER A 17 -2.35 -16.02 -4.29
N ALA A 18 -3.37 -16.70 -4.81
CA ALA A 18 -4.21 -17.60 -4.04
C ALA A 18 -3.42 -18.77 -3.43
N GLY A 19 -2.49 -19.36 -4.20
CA GLY A 19 -1.63 -20.45 -3.71
C GLY A 19 -0.72 -20.04 -2.56
N ILE A 20 -0.17 -18.81 -2.62
CA ILE A 20 0.68 -18.25 -1.56
C ILE A 20 -0.16 -17.92 -0.33
N ALA A 21 -1.33 -17.30 -0.49
CA ALA A 21 -2.23 -17.03 0.63
C ALA A 21 -2.60 -18.33 1.36
N ALA A 22 -2.98 -19.38 0.62
CA ALA A 22 -3.28 -20.68 1.21
C ALA A 22 -2.06 -21.35 1.88
N LEU A 23 -0.85 -21.14 1.36
CA LEU A 23 0.37 -21.61 2.01
C LEU A 23 0.59 -20.91 3.35
N LEU A 24 0.46 -19.58 3.40
CA LEU A 24 0.64 -18.78 4.61
C LEU A 24 -0.38 -19.18 5.69
N GLU A 25 -1.65 -19.40 5.31
CA GLU A 25 -2.67 -19.87 6.24
C GLU A 25 -2.33 -21.24 6.86
N ARG A 26 -1.82 -22.19 6.06
CA ARG A 26 -1.36 -23.50 6.57
C ARG A 26 -0.23 -23.39 7.59
N HIS A 27 0.52 -22.29 7.56
CA HIS A 27 1.60 -21.99 8.50
C HIS A 27 1.17 -21.05 9.64
N GLY A 28 -0.13 -20.79 9.79
CA GLY A 28 -0.66 -19.95 10.88
C GLY A 28 -0.48 -18.45 10.66
N ILE A 29 -0.10 -18.03 9.46
CA ILE A 29 -0.01 -16.62 9.07
C ILE A 29 -1.34 -16.24 8.43
N HIS A 30 -2.21 -15.64 9.21
CA HIS A 30 -3.56 -15.28 8.80
C HIS A 30 -3.63 -13.83 8.29
N GLY A 31 -4.60 -13.57 7.40
CA GLY A 31 -4.88 -12.21 6.92
C GLY A 31 -3.75 -11.57 6.11
N ALA A 32 -2.90 -12.38 5.48
CA ALA A 32 -1.81 -11.87 4.65
C ALA A 32 -2.37 -11.23 3.37
N ASP A 33 -1.99 -9.97 3.11
CA ASP A 33 -2.21 -9.31 1.82
C ASP A 33 -1.09 -9.71 0.85
N VAL A 34 -1.45 -10.42 -0.23
CA VAL A 34 -0.51 -10.98 -1.20
C VAL A 34 -0.68 -10.31 -2.56
N SER A 35 0.40 -9.69 -3.04
CA SER A 35 0.47 -9.10 -4.38
C SER A 35 1.49 -9.83 -5.24
N VAL A 36 1.08 -10.18 -6.47
CA VAL A 36 1.92 -10.80 -7.49
C VAL A 36 1.89 -9.92 -8.73
N ARG A 37 3.06 -9.48 -9.18
CA ARG A 37 3.20 -8.63 -10.37
C ARG A 37 4.19 -9.25 -11.35
N THR A 38 3.83 -9.27 -12.62
CA THR A 38 4.75 -9.70 -13.68
C THR A 38 5.83 -8.65 -13.92
N ILE A 39 7.04 -9.11 -14.21
CA ILE A 39 8.17 -8.30 -14.65
C ILE A 39 8.36 -8.56 -16.15
N GLU A 40 8.43 -7.48 -16.92
CA GLU A 40 8.76 -7.54 -18.35
C GLU A 40 10.12 -6.87 -18.60
N GLN A 41 10.95 -7.48 -19.44
CA GLN A 41 12.22 -6.92 -19.90
C GLN A 41 12.27 -6.98 -21.43
N GLY A 42 12.42 -5.82 -22.07
CA GLY A 42 12.43 -5.74 -23.55
C GLY A 42 11.13 -6.21 -24.21
N GLY A 43 9.98 -6.05 -23.52
CA GLY A 43 8.67 -6.51 -24.01
C GLY A 43 8.45 -8.03 -23.91
N MET A 44 9.34 -8.74 -23.22
CA MET A 44 9.26 -10.18 -22.94
C MET A 44 9.08 -10.43 -21.44
N TYR A 45 8.36 -11.50 -21.09
CA TYR A 45 8.24 -11.95 -19.71
C TYR A 45 9.63 -12.28 -19.14
N ALA A 46 9.97 -11.67 -18.01
CA ALA A 46 11.23 -11.88 -17.30
C ALA A 46 11.04 -12.59 -15.95
N GLY A 47 9.87 -12.48 -15.33
CA GLY A 47 9.60 -13.09 -14.03
C GLY A 47 8.38 -12.53 -13.32
N VAL A 48 8.28 -12.82 -12.02
CA VAL A 48 7.27 -12.24 -11.13
C VAL A 48 7.92 -11.69 -9.86
N THR A 49 7.39 -10.58 -9.35
CA THR A 49 7.64 -10.11 -7.99
C THR A 49 6.47 -10.55 -7.11
N ILE A 50 6.79 -11.04 -5.92
CA ILE A 50 5.83 -11.46 -4.91
C ILE A 50 6.10 -10.62 -3.67
N SER A 51 5.05 -10.01 -3.13
CA SER A 51 5.08 -9.35 -1.83
C SER A 51 3.91 -9.85 -0.99
N ALA A 52 4.17 -10.25 0.26
CA ALA A 52 3.16 -10.65 1.21
C ALA A 52 3.36 -9.88 2.52
N MET A 53 2.29 -9.27 3.04
CA MET A 53 2.31 -8.58 4.33
C MET A 53 1.24 -9.17 5.22
N ALA A 54 1.64 -9.64 6.41
CA ALA A 54 0.72 -10.06 7.44
C ALA A 54 0.99 -9.22 8.69
N TYR A 55 -0.04 -8.55 9.19
CA TYR A 55 0.02 -7.83 10.44
C TYR A 55 -1.19 -8.22 11.29
N GLU A 56 -0.91 -8.81 12.45
CA GLU A 56 -1.90 -9.00 13.50
C GLU A 56 -1.68 -7.95 14.58
N ARG A 57 -2.74 -7.23 14.93
CA ARG A 57 -2.69 -6.23 15.99
C ARG A 57 -2.68 -6.94 17.35
N PRO A 58 -1.67 -6.73 18.22
CA PRO A 58 -1.67 -7.33 19.54
C PRO A 58 -2.92 -6.99 20.35
N ALA A 59 -3.50 -8.00 21.00
CA ALA A 59 -4.78 -7.88 21.73
C ALA A 59 -4.77 -6.86 22.88
N HIS A 60 -3.59 -6.56 23.44
CA HIS A 60 -3.43 -5.64 24.56
C HIS A 60 -3.31 -4.17 24.14
N LEU A 61 -3.31 -3.88 22.83
CA LEU A 61 -3.27 -2.50 22.38
C LEU A 61 -4.66 -1.85 22.55
N PRO A 62 -4.74 -0.59 23.03
CA PRO A 62 -6.00 0.17 23.12
C PRO A 62 -6.75 0.13 21.79
N PRO A 63 -8.08 0.22 21.68
CA PRO A 63 -8.76 0.27 20.37
C PRO A 63 -8.11 1.30 19.43
N PRO A 64 -8.09 1.07 18.10
CA PRO A 64 -7.60 2.07 17.17
C PRO A 64 -8.34 3.39 17.38
N ASP A 65 -7.62 4.38 17.88
CA ASP A 65 -8.15 5.71 18.12
C ASP A 65 -8.09 6.46 16.80
N ASN A 66 -9.24 6.81 16.23
CA ASN A 66 -9.32 7.62 15.01
C ASN A 66 -9.49 9.12 15.30
N SER A 67 -9.38 9.55 16.57
CA SER A 67 -9.51 10.96 16.98
C SER A 67 -8.48 11.88 16.30
N TYR A 68 -7.35 11.32 15.85
CA TYR A 68 -6.33 12.04 15.10
C TYR A 68 -6.82 12.58 13.74
N ARG A 69 -7.94 12.08 13.21
CA ARG A 69 -8.51 12.60 11.94
C ARG A 69 -9.08 14.01 12.08
N ASP A 70 -9.45 14.39 13.29
CA ASP A 70 -9.93 15.74 13.61
C ASP A 70 -8.80 16.62 14.19
N ASP A 71 -7.57 16.09 14.28
CA ASP A 71 -6.41 16.84 14.74
C ASP A 71 -6.01 17.88 13.67
N PRO A 72 -5.99 19.18 13.99
CA PRO A 72 -5.59 20.23 13.06
C PRO A 72 -4.08 20.25 12.76
N SER A 73 -3.33 19.22 13.17
CA SER A 73 -1.90 19.11 12.99
C SER A 73 -1.47 19.15 11.51
N PRO A 74 -0.44 19.95 11.17
CA PRO A 74 0.02 20.12 9.78
C PRO A 74 0.64 18.85 9.17
N LEU A 75 0.96 17.85 10.00
CA LEU A 75 1.38 16.52 9.53
C LEU A 75 0.23 15.76 8.85
N TRP A 76 -1.01 16.03 9.24
CA TRP A 76 -2.18 15.37 8.67
C TRP A 76 -2.53 15.89 7.29
N ASP A 77 -2.38 17.21 7.08
CA ASP A 77 -2.44 17.83 5.74
C ASP A 77 -1.39 17.24 4.77
N LEU A 78 -0.22 16.82 5.29
CA LEU A 78 0.81 16.16 4.48
C LEU A 78 0.42 14.72 4.11
N VAL A 79 -0.17 13.99 5.05
CA VAL A 79 -0.65 12.61 4.81
C VAL A 79 -1.83 12.60 3.83
N GLU A 80 -2.83 13.48 4.00
CA GLU A 80 -3.95 13.60 3.04
C GLU A 80 -3.46 13.96 1.64
N ARG A 81 -2.44 14.82 1.53
CA ARG A 81 -1.81 15.16 0.25
C ARG A 81 -1.10 13.98 -0.42
N LEU A 82 -0.47 13.11 0.38
CA LEU A 82 0.21 11.92 -0.13
C LEU A 82 -0.78 10.81 -0.52
N GLU A 83 -1.92 10.73 0.16
CA GLU A 83 -3.00 9.78 -0.13
C GLU A 83 -3.96 10.24 -1.25
N GLY A 84 -3.73 11.41 -1.85
CA GLY A 84 -4.50 11.92 -2.99
C GLY A 84 -5.80 12.65 -2.62
N GLY A 85 -5.94 13.08 -1.36
CA GLY A 85 -7.08 13.84 -0.87
C GLY A 85 -7.16 15.27 -1.42
N PRO A 86 -8.35 15.90 -1.44
CA PRO A 86 -8.52 17.25 -1.94
C PRO A 86 -7.85 18.28 -1.03
N VAL A 87 -6.88 19.03 -1.57
CA VAL A 87 -6.16 20.09 -0.84
C VAL A 87 -7.12 21.22 -0.46
N ARG A 88 -7.63 21.21 0.77
CA ARG A 88 -8.38 22.33 1.33
C ARG A 88 -7.39 23.44 1.69
N ARG A 89 -7.30 24.48 0.85
CA ARG A 89 -6.51 25.69 1.17
C ARG A 89 -7.14 26.38 2.38
N ARG A 90 -6.55 26.22 3.57
CA ARG A 90 -6.89 27.07 4.72
C ARG A 90 -6.28 28.46 4.53
N PRO A 91 -7.00 29.55 4.91
CA PRO A 91 -6.41 30.87 4.98
C PRO A 91 -5.28 30.87 6.01
N ALA A 92 -4.17 31.54 5.67
CA ALA A 92 -2.97 31.61 6.50
C ALA A 92 -3.31 32.07 7.92
N LEU A 93 -2.78 31.35 8.91
CA LEU A 93 -2.86 31.72 10.31
C LEU A 93 -2.18 33.10 10.48
N SER A 94 -2.96 34.16 10.71
CA SER A 94 -2.40 35.47 11.06
C SER A 94 -1.80 35.37 12.46
N VAL A 95 -0.47 35.23 12.53
CA VAL A 95 0.28 35.30 13.77
C VAL A 95 0.23 36.74 14.26
N LEU A 96 -0.58 37.01 15.29
CA LEU A 96 -0.52 38.28 16.03
C LEU A 96 0.77 38.28 16.88
N PRO A 97 1.65 39.30 16.76
CA PRO A 97 2.79 39.43 17.66
C PRO A 97 2.26 39.88 19.04
N GLY A 98 2.12 38.94 19.96
CA GLY A 98 1.84 39.22 21.37
C GLY A 98 3.10 39.72 22.07
N GLY A 99 3.06 40.96 22.55
CA GLY A 99 4.16 41.65 23.21
C GLY A 99 4.62 40.99 24.52
N ALA A 100 5.94 41.05 24.75
CA ALA A 100 6.54 40.77 26.04
C ALA A 100 6.61 42.07 26.85
N GLN A 101 6.13 42.02 28.09
CA GLN A 101 6.38 43.00 29.15
C GLN A 101 7.82 42.87 29.65
#